data_AF-A0A6G8CDG3-F1
#
_entry.id   AF-A0A6G8CDG3-F1
#
_cell.length_a   1.000
_cell.length_b   1.000
_cell.length_c   1.000
_cell.angle_alpha   90.00
_cell.angle_beta   90.00
_cell.angle_gamma   90.00
#
_symmetry.space_group_name_H-M   'P 1'
#
loop_
_entity.id
_entity.type
_entity.pdbx_description
1 polymer ?
#
loop_
_entity_poly.entity_id
_entity_poly.type
_entity_poly.pdbx_seq_one_letter_code
_entity_poly.pdbx_strand_id
1 'polypeptide(L)'
;MVFDAKFALQPDSTLYAAAICTERLTGLYYSLKVVKFDFAGQGTMKFAPEFRFKPEYLAEVNKATQSTAKRLEDVYLNDLLFTAEKQMIVMAEKKYEEGGDTSPVHARELHLFGYNEFQLPEWHSIIDKKQVASPAEAFAGIGYRVAVFGHEIHILTQEKLKGKSDLYLRRVNAQTGVVEPAKGLGLNVANDQQLAYVKDFTAWLDPKTIVGVSRPSKKSAALQLNKIAVK
;
A
#
# COMPACT_ATOMS: atom_id res chain seq x y z
N MET A 1 -5.22 -8.30 -21.15
CA MET A 1 -6.56 -7.95 -20.64
C MET A 1 -6.37 -7.06 -19.42
N VAL A 2 -7.29 -6.15 -19.10
CA VAL A 2 -7.23 -5.40 -17.83
C VAL A 2 -7.77 -6.32 -16.74
N PHE A 3 -6.96 -6.58 -15.73
CA PHE A 3 -7.33 -7.39 -14.57
C PHE A 3 -7.92 -6.50 -13.46
N ASP A 4 -7.23 -5.39 -13.16
CA ASP A 4 -7.61 -4.45 -12.12
C ASP A 4 -7.26 -3.03 -12.54
N ALA A 5 -8.06 -2.05 -12.10
CA ALA A 5 -7.90 -0.65 -12.47
C ALA A 5 -8.30 0.30 -11.33
N LYS A 6 -7.54 1.38 -11.18
CA LYS A 6 -7.78 2.45 -10.20
C LYS A 6 -7.77 3.79 -10.90
N PHE A 7 -8.63 4.71 -10.44
CA PHE A 7 -8.82 6.03 -11.01
C PHE A 7 -8.78 7.09 -9.92
N ALA A 8 -8.27 8.27 -10.25
CA ALA A 8 -8.27 9.44 -9.37
C ALA A 8 -8.47 10.72 -10.20
N LEU A 9 -9.57 11.44 -9.94
CA LEU A 9 -9.79 12.76 -10.49
C LEU A 9 -9.19 13.81 -9.55
N GLN A 10 -8.25 14.60 -10.05
CA GLN A 10 -7.62 15.69 -9.30
C GLN A 10 -8.45 16.97 -9.36
N PRO A 11 -8.30 17.89 -8.39
CA PRO A 11 -9.00 19.17 -8.39
C PRO A 11 -8.73 20.04 -9.63
N ASP A 12 -7.59 19.84 -10.30
CA ASP A 12 -7.24 20.52 -11.55
C ASP A 12 -7.92 19.92 -12.80
N SER A 13 -8.96 19.09 -12.61
CA SER A 13 -9.68 18.39 -13.67
C SER A 13 -8.83 17.40 -14.49
N THR A 14 -7.71 16.95 -13.92
CA THR A 14 -6.93 15.86 -14.48
C THR A 14 -7.39 14.51 -13.91
N LEU A 15 -7.78 13.58 -14.78
CA LEU A 15 -7.99 12.19 -14.41
C LEU A 15 -6.71 11.38 -14.60
N TYR A 16 -6.31 10.67 -13.56
CA TYR A 16 -5.26 9.66 -13.62
C TYR A 16 -5.89 8.28 -13.50
N ALA A 17 -5.38 7.31 -14.25
CA ALA A 17 -5.76 5.92 -14.11
C ALA A 17 -4.54 5.01 -14.18
N ALA A 18 -4.57 3.95 -13.38
CA ALA A 18 -3.60 2.87 -13.41
C ALA A 18 -4.33 1.54 -13.63
N ALA A 19 -3.71 0.62 -14.37
CA ALA A 19 -4.29 -0.68 -14.66
C ALA A 19 -3.23 -1.78 -14.64
N ILE A 20 -3.50 -2.84 -13.89
CA ILE A 20 -2.76 -4.10 -13.96
C ILE A 20 -3.30 -4.87 -15.16
N CYS A 21 -2.42 -5.22 -16.08
CA CYS A 21 -2.74 -5.97 -17.28
C CYS A 21 -2.20 -7.40 -17.17
N THR A 22 -2.98 -8.36 -17.65
CA THR A 22 -2.60 -9.76 -17.79
C THR A 22 -2.35 -10.14 -19.24
N GLU A 23 -1.47 -11.11 -19.44
CA GLU A 23 -1.29 -11.79 -20.72
C GLU A 23 -2.55 -12.61 -21.03
N ARG A 24 -2.99 -12.59 -22.29
CA ARG A 24 -4.31 -13.09 -22.68
C ARG A 24 -4.43 -14.61 -22.61
N LEU A 25 -3.37 -15.34 -22.97
CA LEU A 25 -3.41 -16.81 -23.06
C LEU A 25 -3.21 -17.45 -21.68
N THR A 26 -2.31 -16.90 -20.88
CA THR A 26 -1.84 -17.47 -19.62
C THR A 26 -2.52 -16.87 -18.39
N GLY A 27 -3.13 -15.69 -18.53
CA GLY A 27 -3.70 -14.94 -17.41
C GLY A 27 -2.66 -14.36 -16.46
N LEU A 28 -1.36 -14.52 -16.76
CA LEU A 28 -0.27 -14.05 -15.90
C LEU A 28 -0.21 -12.53 -15.91
N TYR A 29 0.14 -11.96 -14.75
CA TYR A 29 0.36 -10.53 -14.62
C TYR A 29 1.51 -10.12 -15.53
N TYR A 30 1.27 -9.12 -16.36
CA TYR A 30 2.16 -8.76 -17.47
C TYR A 30 2.73 -7.36 -17.32
N SER A 31 1.91 -6.40 -16.90
CA SER A 31 2.35 -5.00 -16.78
C SER A 31 1.44 -4.14 -15.92
N LEU A 32 2.00 -3.00 -15.50
CA LEU A 32 1.27 -1.83 -15.03
C LEU A 32 1.26 -0.78 -16.14
N LYS A 33 0.06 -0.32 -16.49
CA LYS A 33 -0.16 0.82 -17.40
C LYS A 33 -0.71 2.00 -16.61
N VAL A 34 -0.27 3.19 -16.98
CA VAL A 34 -0.75 4.45 -16.41
C VAL A 34 -1.15 5.39 -17.54
N VAL A 35 -2.28 6.07 -17.36
CA VAL A 35 -2.79 7.08 -18.29
C VAL A 35 -3.22 8.32 -17.51
N LYS A 36 -3.06 9.48 -18.14
CA LYS A 36 -3.67 10.75 -17.72
C LYS A 36 -4.54 11.31 -18.81
N PHE A 37 -5.62 11.92 -18.39
CA PHE A 37 -6.52 12.68 -19.23
C PHE A 37 -6.76 14.06 -18.60
N ASP A 38 -6.56 15.10 -19.39
CA ASP A 38 -6.82 16.48 -18.97
C ASP A 38 -8.16 16.94 -19.56
N PHE A 39 -9.18 17.06 -18.71
CA PHE A 39 -10.52 17.51 -19.12
C PHE A 39 -10.58 19.02 -19.42
N ALA A 40 -9.69 19.83 -18.84
CA ALA A 40 -9.70 21.29 -18.97
C ALA A 40 -8.88 21.77 -20.18
N GLY A 41 -7.92 20.97 -20.62
CA GLY A 41 -7.12 21.21 -21.82
C GLY A 41 -7.78 20.73 -23.10
N GLN A 42 -6.97 20.20 -24.03
CA GLN A 42 -7.44 19.71 -25.33
C GLN A 42 -8.14 18.33 -25.25
N GLY A 43 -8.34 17.76 -24.07
CA GLY A 43 -8.90 16.41 -23.94
C GLY A 43 -7.98 15.30 -24.47
N THR A 44 -6.66 15.47 -24.33
CA THR A 44 -5.70 14.49 -24.86
C THR A 44 -5.33 13.45 -23.81
N MET A 45 -5.49 12.16 -24.14
CA MET A 45 -4.94 11.06 -23.35
C MET A 45 -3.42 10.99 -23.50
N LYS A 46 -2.71 10.94 -22.38
CA LYS A 46 -1.27 10.68 -22.30
C LYS A 46 -1.02 9.35 -21.60
N PHE A 47 -0.28 8.47 -22.25
CA PHE A 47 0.11 7.18 -21.70
C PHE A 47 1.54 7.25 -21.19
N ALA A 48 1.74 6.86 -19.93
CA ALA A 48 3.08 6.63 -19.41
C ALA A 48 3.73 5.43 -20.13
N PRO A 49 5.07 5.38 -20.22
CA PRO A 49 5.78 4.16 -20.57
C PRO A 49 5.30 2.99 -19.71
N GLU A 50 5.04 1.87 -20.37
CA GLU A 50 4.49 0.68 -19.71
C GLU A 50 5.54 0.02 -18.82
N PHE A 51 5.19 -0.22 -17.55
CA PHE A 51 6.04 -0.96 -16.64
C PHE A 51 5.77 -2.45 -16.78
N ARG A 52 6.75 -3.20 -17.31
CA ARG A 52 6.64 -4.65 -17.53
C ARG A 52 7.04 -5.41 -16.26
N PHE A 53 6.20 -6.35 -15.82
CA PHE A 53 6.54 -7.26 -14.73
C PHE A 53 7.46 -8.37 -15.22
N LYS A 54 8.70 -8.00 -15.55
CA LYS A 54 9.72 -8.93 -16.04
C LYS A 54 10.24 -9.83 -14.90
N PRO A 55 10.94 -10.94 -15.22
CA PRO A 55 11.51 -11.82 -14.19
C PRO A 55 12.40 -11.12 -13.16
N GLU A 56 13.11 -10.05 -13.56
CA GLU A 56 13.95 -9.25 -12.65
C GLU A 56 13.11 -8.59 -11.55
N TYR A 57 11.94 -8.07 -11.91
CA TYR A 57 11.01 -7.49 -10.94
C TYR A 57 10.50 -8.53 -9.94
N LEU A 58 10.16 -9.74 -10.40
CA LEU A 58 9.79 -10.83 -9.51
C LEU A 58 10.94 -11.24 -8.59
N ALA A 59 12.18 -11.26 -9.08
CA ALA A 59 13.35 -11.55 -8.27
C ALA A 59 13.56 -10.51 -7.16
N GLU A 60 13.30 -9.22 -7.45
CA GLU A 60 13.33 -8.16 -6.45
C GLU A 60 12.22 -8.30 -5.40
N VAL A 61 11.00 -8.64 -5.81
CA VAL A 61 9.89 -8.94 -4.89
C VAL A 61 10.25 -10.11 -3.98
N ASN A 62 10.75 -11.21 -4.54
CA ASN A 62 11.18 -12.38 -3.79
C ASN A 62 12.30 -12.04 -2.80
N LYS A 63 13.28 -11.22 -3.21
CA LYS A 63 14.36 -10.76 -2.33
C LYS A 63 13.83 -9.91 -1.18
N ALA A 64 12.95 -8.96 -1.46
CA ALA A 64 12.39 -8.05 -0.45
C ALA A 64 11.51 -8.78 0.57
N THR A 65 10.76 -9.79 0.13
CA THR A 65 9.80 -10.54 0.96
C THR A 65 10.39 -11.83 1.55
N GLN A 66 11.61 -12.21 1.15
CA GLN A 66 12.23 -13.51 1.44
C GLN A 66 11.36 -14.69 0.96
N SER A 67 10.79 -14.55 -0.23
CA SER A 67 9.90 -15.52 -0.88
C SER A 67 10.61 -16.25 -2.03
N THR A 68 9.98 -17.31 -2.53
CA THR A 68 10.42 -18.12 -3.69
C THR A 68 9.32 -18.25 -4.74
N ALA A 69 8.44 -17.25 -4.83
CA ALA A 69 7.31 -17.25 -5.75
C ALA A 69 7.78 -17.37 -7.21
N LYS A 70 7.07 -18.17 -8.00
CA LYS A 70 7.37 -18.39 -9.42
C LYS A 70 6.67 -17.40 -10.36
N ARG A 71 5.70 -16.66 -9.83
CA ARG A 71 4.92 -15.64 -10.55
C ARG A 71 4.39 -14.59 -9.57
N LEU A 72 4.01 -13.43 -10.12
CA LEU A 72 3.15 -12.49 -9.40
C LEU A 72 1.71 -12.97 -9.45
N GLU A 73 1.03 -12.84 -8.33
CA GLU A 73 -0.36 -13.21 -8.16
C GLU A 73 -0.93 -12.47 -6.94
N ASP A 74 -2.24 -12.28 -6.91
CA ASP A 74 -2.97 -11.68 -5.80
C ASP A 74 -2.54 -10.26 -5.44
N VAL A 75 -2.01 -9.51 -6.43
CA VAL A 75 -1.65 -8.10 -6.28
C VAL A 75 -2.78 -7.23 -6.85
N TYR A 76 -3.27 -6.29 -6.06
CA TYR A 76 -4.40 -5.42 -6.38
C TYR A 76 -4.03 -3.95 -6.18
N LEU A 77 -4.50 -3.06 -7.07
CA LEU A 77 -4.33 -1.62 -6.98
C LEU A 77 -5.20 -1.07 -5.85
N ASN A 78 -4.55 -0.42 -4.88
CA ASN A 78 -5.25 0.16 -3.73
C ASN A 78 -5.39 1.67 -3.85
N ASP A 79 -4.28 2.38 -4.10
CA ASP A 79 -4.21 3.84 -3.97
C ASP A 79 -3.42 4.47 -5.12
N LEU A 80 -3.85 5.67 -5.51
CA LEU A 80 -3.11 6.61 -6.36
C LEU A 80 -2.81 7.83 -5.53
N LEU A 81 -1.53 8.05 -5.24
CA LEU A 81 -1.06 9.16 -4.41
C LEU A 81 -0.39 10.23 -5.25
N PHE A 82 -0.51 11.46 -4.81
CA PHE A 82 0.01 12.63 -5.52
C PHE A 82 0.77 13.52 -4.56
N THR A 83 1.97 13.95 -4.95
CA THR A 83 2.69 15.01 -4.25
C THR A 83 2.22 16.39 -4.71
N ALA A 84 2.60 17.44 -3.97
CA ALA A 84 2.30 18.82 -4.38
C ALA A 84 2.96 19.18 -5.72
N GLU A 85 4.09 18.54 -6.02
CA GLU A 85 4.87 18.69 -7.27
C GLU A 85 4.31 17.84 -8.42
N LYS A 86 3.12 17.25 -8.26
CA LYS A 86 2.44 16.43 -9.27
C LYS A 86 3.16 15.13 -9.63
N GLN A 87 4.07 14.64 -8.77
CA GLN A 87 4.53 13.27 -8.87
C GLN A 87 3.38 12.33 -8.48
N MET A 88 3.29 11.19 -9.15
CA MET A 88 2.27 10.19 -8.89
C MET A 88 2.89 8.90 -8.40
N ILE A 89 2.30 8.30 -7.37
CA ILE A 89 2.69 7.00 -6.86
C ILE A 89 1.50 6.07 -6.97
N VAL A 90 1.69 4.98 -7.71
CA VAL A 90 0.73 3.88 -7.76
C VAL A 90 1.07 2.89 -6.66
N MET A 91 0.12 2.60 -5.78
CA MET A 91 0.26 1.59 -4.73
C MET A 91 -0.61 0.38 -5.02
N ALA A 92 0.02 -0.79 -5.04
CA ALA A 92 -0.65 -2.08 -5.08
C ALA A 92 -0.29 -2.91 -3.84
N GLU A 93 -1.15 -3.84 -3.47
CA GLU A 93 -0.97 -4.68 -2.27
C GLU A 93 -1.21 -6.15 -2.62
N LYS A 94 -0.30 -7.03 -2.18
CA LYS A 94 -0.53 -8.48 -2.25
C LYS A 94 -1.46 -8.91 -1.11
N LYS A 95 -2.65 -9.40 -1.45
CA LYS A 95 -3.68 -9.90 -0.51
C LYS A 95 -4.25 -11.22 -0.95
N TYR A 96 -4.23 -12.24 -0.10
CA TYR A 96 -4.80 -13.55 -0.43
C TYR A 96 -5.36 -14.26 0.81
N GLU A 97 -6.18 -15.27 0.55
CA GLU A 97 -6.71 -16.20 1.56
C GLU A 97 -5.95 -17.52 1.44
N GLU A 98 -5.58 -18.17 2.56
CA GLU A 98 -4.87 -19.46 2.52
C GLU A 98 -5.75 -20.63 2.01
N GLY A 99 -7.05 -20.40 1.79
CA GLY A 99 -8.01 -21.33 1.21
C GLY A 99 -8.83 -22.10 2.25
N GLY A 100 -10.15 -22.10 2.11
CA GLY A 100 -11.11 -22.70 3.04
C GLY A 100 -11.74 -21.68 4.00
N ASP A 101 -13.01 -21.89 4.36
CA ASP A 101 -13.85 -20.90 5.07
C ASP A 101 -13.33 -20.50 6.46
N THR A 102 -12.42 -21.29 7.03
CA THR A 102 -11.83 -21.06 8.35
C THR A 102 -10.36 -20.62 8.29
N SER A 103 -9.83 -20.35 7.10
CA SER A 103 -8.42 -20.02 6.90
C SER A 103 -8.16 -18.53 7.05
N PRO A 104 -7.00 -18.14 7.62
CA PRO A 104 -6.64 -16.74 7.77
C PRO A 104 -6.46 -16.06 6.41
N VAL A 105 -6.55 -14.74 6.43
CA VAL A 105 -6.22 -13.90 5.29
C VAL A 105 -4.92 -13.15 5.52
N HIS A 106 -4.22 -12.87 4.43
CA HIS A 106 -2.87 -12.34 4.45
C HIS A 106 -2.78 -11.07 3.62
N ALA A 107 -1.93 -10.15 4.07
CA ALA A 107 -1.48 -9.05 3.24
C ALA A 107 0.03 -8.87 3.43
N ARG A 108 0.79 -9.32 2.43
CA ARG A 108 2.21 -9.63 2.58
C ARG A 108 3.12 -8.47 2.20
N GLU A 109 2.86 -7.83 1.07
CA GLU A 109 3.70 -6.74 0.58
C GLU A 109 2.89 -5.61 -0.06
N LEU A 110 3.54 -4.44 -0.14
CA LEU A 110 3.12 -3.31 -0.96
C LEU A 110 4.10 -3.14 -2.13
N HIS A 111 3.56 -2.87 -3.30
CA HIS A 111 4.28 -2.52 -4.51
C HIS A 111 4.02 -1.05 -4.79
N LEU A 112 5.08 -0.24 -4.79
CA LEU A 112 5.01 1.18 -5.08
C LEU A 112 5.69 1.44 -6.42
N PHE A 113 5.05 2.23 -7.27
CA PHE A 113 5.60 2.65 -8.56
C PHE A 113 5.54 4.18 -8.64
N GLY A 114 6.70 4.81 -8.69
CA GLY A 114 6.85 6.26 -8.77
C GLY A 114 6.94 6.75 -10.21
N TYR A 115 6.13 7.77 -10.49
CA TYR A 115 6.11 8.48 -11.76
C TYR A 115 6.35 9.97 -11.49
N ASN A 116 7.21 10.59 -12.28
CA ASN A 116 7.46 12.02 -12.18
C ASN A 116 6.29 12.86 -12.72
N GLU A 117 6.43 14.19 -12.68
CA GLU A 117 5.44 15.15 -13.14
C GLU A 117 5.09 15.01 -14.63
N PHE A 118 5.97 14.39 -15.43
CA PHE A 118 5.77 14.07 -16.84
C PHE A 118 5.21 12.66 -17.06
N GLN A 119 4.90 11.94 -15.98
CA GLN A 119 4.43 10.55 -15.97
C GLN A 119 5.42 9.53 -16.52
N LEU A 120 6.71 9.83 -16.46
CA LEU A 120 7.73 8.83 -16.75
C LEU A 120 7.96 7.98 -15.49
N PRO A 121 7.99 6.64 -15.60
CA PRO A 121 8.35 5.79 -14.47
C PRO A 121 9.81 6.04 -14.08
N GLU A 122 10.06 6.34 -12.81
CA GLU A 122 11.42 6.63 -12.30
C GLU A 122 11.93 5.54 -11.36
N TRP A 123 11.06 5.02 -10.51
CA TRP A 123 11.44 4.05 -9.48
C TRP A 123 10.28 3.13 -9.13
N HIS A 124 10.61 2.00 -8.51
CA HIS A 124 9.65 1.15 -7.83
C HIS A 124 10.26 0.62 -6.54
N SER A 125 9.41 0.34 -5.56
CA SER A 125 9.82 -0.14 -4.23
C SER A 125 8.88 -1.21 -3.73
N ILE A 126 9.44 -2.19 -3.01
CA ILE A 126 8.69 -3.28 -2.38
C ILE A 126 8.80 -3.14 -0.87
N ILE A 127 7.65 -3.11 -0.19
CA ILE A 127 7.57 -3.03 1.28
C ILE A 127 6.99 -4.33 1.81
N ASP A 128 7.81 -5.10 2.53
CA ASP A 128 7.36 -6.28 3.28
C ASP A 128 6.61 -5.83 4.55
N LYS A 129 5.38 -6.34 4.74
CA LYS A 129 4.52 -5.99 5.88
C LYS A 129 3.80 -7.16 6.58
N LYS A 130 3.97 -8.41 6.12
CA LYS A 130 3.58 -9.67 6.80
C LYS A 130 2.36 -9.61 7.75
N GLN A 131 1.21 -9.10 7.28
CA GLN A 131 -0.01 -9.04 8.09
C GLN A 131 -0.84 -10.32 7.95
N VAL A 132 -1.53 -10.68 9.04
CA VAL A 132 -2.44 -11.83 9.11
C VAL A 132 -3.68 -11.41 9.90
N ALA A 133 -4.86 -11.67 9.36
CA ALA A 133 -6.13 -11.54 10.08
C ALA A 133 -6.84 -12.88 10.18
N SER A 134 -7.70 -13.00 11.20
CA SER A 134 -8.59 -14.15 11.34
C SER A 134 -9.66 -14.16 10.26
N PRO A 135 -10.28 -15.32 9.97
CA PRO A 135 -11.40 -15.39 9.04
C PRO A 135 -12.56 -14.47 9.43
N ALA A 136 -12.79 -14.29 10.74
CA ALA A 136 -13.85 -13.44 11.28
C ALA A 136 -13.66 -11.95 10.94
N GLU A 137 -12.41 -11.48 10.86
CA GLU A 137 -12.10 -10.09 10.47
C GLU A 137 -11.85 -9.94 8.97
N ALA A 138 -11.47 -11.02 8.29
CA ALA A 138 -11.09 -11.04 6.88
C ALA A 138 -10.17 -9.86 6.53
N PHE A 139 -10.31 -9.29 5.33
CA PHE A 139 -9.49 -8.16 4.88
C PHE A 139 -9.74 -6.85 5.64
N ALA A 140 -10.76 -6.78 6.52
CA ALA A 140 -10.98 -5.61 7.36
C ALA A 140 -9.88 -5.47 8.44
N GLY A 141 -9.39 -6.60 8.98
CA GLY A 141 -8.35 -6.64 10.02
C GLY A 141 -6.92 -6.37 9.53
N ILE A 142 -6.70 -6.30 8.21
CA ILE A 142 -5.38 -6.04 7.60
C ILE A 142 -5.42 -4.87 6.61
N GLY A 143 -4.24 -4.45 6.16
CA GLY A 143 -4.05 -3.32 5.27
C GLY A 143 -3.23 -2.20 5.90
N TYR A 144 -3.37 -1.01 5.35
CA TYR A 144 -2.57 0.15 5.72
C TYR A 144 -3.39 1.44 5.70
N ARG A 145 -2.82 2.48 6.31
CA ARG A 145 -3.21 3.87 6.09
C ARG A 145 -2.03 4.61 5.49
N VAL A 146 -2.33 5.57 4.64
CA VAL A 146 -1.30 6.34 3.95
C VAL A 146 -1.64 7.82 3.94
N ALA A 147 -0.62 8.66 4.03
CA ALA A 147 -0.71 10.11 3.88
C ALA A 147 0.55 10.63 3.16
N VAL A 148 0.40 11.72 2.42
CA VAL A 148 1.49 12.37 1.69
C VAL A 148 1.76 13.75 2.30
N PHE A 149 3.03 14.03 2.61
CA PHE A 149 3.50 15.29 3.18
C PHE A 149 4.71 15.79 2.40
N GLY A 150 4.49 16.74 1.48
CA GLY A 150 5.55 17.18 0.57
C GLY A 150 6.08 16.00 -0.25
N HIS A 151 7.36 15.66 -0.07
CA HIS A 151 8.03 14.54 -0.73
C HIS A 151 8.05 13.25 0.10
N GLU A 152 7.38 13.20 1.24
CA GLU A 152 7.32 12.02 2.10
C GLU A 152 5.95 11.35 2.05
N ILE A 153 5.94 10.03 1.86
CA ILE A 153 4.76 9.19 1.98
C ILE A 153 4.86 8.45 3.31
N HIS A 154 3.90 8.68 4.20
CA HIS A 154 3.78 7.99 5.47
C HIS A 154 2.84 6.80 5.32
N ILE A 155 3.35 5.60 5.58
CA ILE A 155 2.57 4.35 5.52
C ILE A 155 2.51 3.75 6.91
N LEU A 156 1.29 3.53 7.41
CA LEU A 156 1.03 2.94 8.71
C LEU A 156 0.36 1.59 8.58
N THR A 157 0.92 0.57 9.23
CA THR A 157 0.43 -0.81 9.23
C THR A 157 0.41 -1.36 10.64
N GLN A 158 -0.57 -2.21 10.95
CA GLN A 158 -0.56 -3.00 12.18
C GLN A 158 0.18 -4.32 11.90
N GLU A 159 1.31 -4.56 12.55
CA GLU A 159 2.14 -5.74 12.27
C GLU A 159 2.69 -6.35 13.56
N LYS A 160 3.19 -7.59 13.45
CA LYS A 160 4.01 -8.22 14.49
C LYS A 160 5.45 -8.33 14.00
N LEU A 161 6.31 -7.38 14.38
CA LEU A 161 7.73 -7.39 14.03
C LEU A 161 8.60 -7.74 15.23
N LYS A 162 9.55 -8.67 15.04
CA LYS A 162 10.47 -9.15 16.10
C LYS A 162 9.73 -9.53 17.40
N GLY A 163 8.57 -10.16 17.25
CA GLY A 163 7.73 -10.62 18.38
C GLY A 163 6.81 -9.55 18.99
N LYS A 164 6.94 -8.27 18.63
CA LYS A 164 6.13 -7.16 19.16
C LYS A 164 5.01 -6.81 18.18
N SER A 165 3.78 -6.74 18.70
CA SER A 165 2.60 -6.30 17.94
C SER A 165 2.39 -4.80 18.19
N ASP A 166 2.39 -4.01 17.13
CA ASP A 166 2.31 -2.55 17.21
C ASP A 166 1.78 -1.95 15.90
N LEU A 167 1.54 -0.65 15.91
CA LEU A 167 1.48 0.13 14.67
C LEU A 167 2.89 0.53 14.26
N TYR A 168 3.24 0.26 13.00
CA TYR A 168 4.54 0.56 12.43
C TYR A 168 4.39 1.60 11.34
N LEU A 169 5.15 2.69 11.48
CA LEU A 169 5.28 3.72 10.46
C LEU A 169 6.49 3.40 9.57
N ARG A 170 6.29 3.45 8.26
CA ARG A 170 7.37 3.53 7.26
C ARG A 170 7.23 4.85 6.51
N ARG A 171 8.36 5.47 6.19
CA ARG A 171 8.40 6.64 5.30
C ARG A 171 9.00 6.25 3.97
N VAL A 172 8.44 6.78 2.89
CA VAL A 172 8.98 6.62 1.54
C VAL A 172 9.23 8.00 0.95
N ASN A 173 10.43 8.22 0.43
CA ASN A 173 10.71 9.42 -0.34
C ASN A 173 10.04 9.28 -1.72
N ALA A 174 9.10 10.16 -2.04
CA ALA A 174 8.30 10.14 -3.26
C ALA A 174 9.12 10.36 -4.55
N GLN A 175 10.27 11.02 -4.45
CA GLN A 175 11.14 11.30 -5.60
C GLN A 175 12.06 10.13 -5.93
N THR A 176 12.55 9.42 -4.90
CA THR A 176 13.61 8.41 -5.07
C THR A 176 13.15 6.99 -4.80
N GLY A 177 11.97 6.80 -4.20
CA GLY A 177 11.47 5.51 -3.77
C GLY A 177 12.16 4.93 -2.54
N VAL A 178 13.12 5.64 -1.93
CA VAL A 178 13.84 5.16 -0.75
C VAL A 178 12.87 4.95 0.41
N VAL A 179 12.86 3.73 0.96
CA VAL A 179 12.01 3.31 2.06
C VAL A 179 12.81 3.28 3.36
N GLU A 180 12.33 4.01 4.37
CA GLU A 180 12.90 3.94 5.73
C GLU A 180 12.49 2.65 6.45
N PRO A 181 13.35 2.12 7.36
CA PRO A 181 12.98 1.00 8.21
C PRO A 181 11.71 1.25 9.02
N ALA A 182 10.93 0.20 9.24
CA ALA A 182 9.70 0.27 10.03
C ALA A 182 9.98 0.72 11.48
N LYS A 183 9.30 1.79 11.90
CA LYS A 183 9.39 2.36 13.25
C LYS A 183 8.10 2.11 14.02
N GLY A 184 8.18 1.35 15.12
CA GLY A 184 7.05 1.13 16.01
C GLY A 184 6.62 2.42 16.72
N LEU A 185 5.32 2.61 16.88
CA LEU A 185 4.73 3.77 17.55
C LEU A 185 4.58 3.60 19.07
N GLY A 186 4.86 2.41 19.61
CA GLY A 186 4.91 2.14 21.04
C GLY A 186 3.55 1.93 21.69
N LEU A 187 2.53 1.49 20.94
CA LEU A 187 1.15 1.34 21.44
C LEU A 187 0.87 -0.03 22.05
N ASN A 188 1.74 -1.01 21.84
CA ASN A 188 1.58 -2.40 22.31
C ASN A 188 0.23 -3.02 21.90
N VAL A 189 -0.14 -2.89 20.63
CA VAL A 189 -1.44 -3.33 20.11
C VAL A 189 -1.68 -4.83 20.38
N ALA A 190 -2.89 -5.19 20.83
CA ALA A 190 -3.29 -6.57 21.10
C ALA A 190 -3.07 -7.50 19.88
N ASN A 191 -2.84 -8.79 20.14
CA ASN A 191 -2.50 -9.80 19.13
C ASN A 191 -3.26 -11.13 19.30
N ASP A 192 -4.47 -11.05 19.82
CA ASP A 192 -5.40 -12.16 20.10
C ASP A 192 -6.41 -12.40 18.97
N GLN A 193 -6.11 -11.97 17.74
CA GLN A 193 -6.93 -12.19 16.54
C GLN A 193 -8.34 -11.55 16.58
N GLN A 194 -8.58 -10.66 17.55
CA GLN A 194 -9.72 -9.76 17.62
C GLN A 194 -9.30 -8.33 17.23
N LEU A 195 -10.28 -7.49 16.93
CA LEU A 195 -10.05 -6.14 16.42
C LEU A 195 -9.24 -5.33 17.41
N ALA A 196 -7.97 -5.16 17.08
CA ALA A 196 -6.99 -4.50 17.93
C ALA A 196 -6.67 -3.09 17.43
N TYR A 197 -7.05 -2.78 16.18
CA TYR A 197 -6.79 -1.51 15.54
C TYR A 197 -7.91 -1.20 14.54
N VAL A 198 -8.50 -0.02 14.66
CA VAL A 198 -9.56 0.42 13.74
C VAL A 198 -8.97 1.46 12.79
N LYS A 199 -8.44 0.94 11.66
CA LYS A 199 -7.71 1.74 10.67
C LYS A 199 -8.49 2.93 10.12
N ASP A 200 -9.82 2.80 10.04
CA ASP A 200 -10.71 3.82 9.48
C ASP A 200 -10.82 5.06 10.38
N PHE A 201 -10.52 4.92 11.68
CA PHE A 201 -10.44 6.03 12.63
C PHE A 201 -9.00 6.55 12.81
N THR A 202 -8.10 6.20 11.90
CA THR A 202 -6.73 6.70 11.91
C THR A 202 -6.52 7.78 10.86
N ALA A 203 -6.04 8.93 11.33
CA ALA A 203 -5.71 10.08 10.52
C ALA A 203 -4.43 10.75 11.02
N TRP A 204 -3.72 11.40 10.11
CA TRP A 204 -2.67 12.35 10.48
C TRP A 204 -3.32 13.72 10.69
N LEU A 205 -3.00 14.36 11.82
CA LEU A 205 -3.33 15.77 12.04
C LEU A 205 -2.29 16.67 11.38
N ASP A 206 -1.04 16.21 11.36
CA ASP A 206 0.12 16.84 10.73
C ASP A 206 1.20 15.75 10.48
N PRO A 207 2.33 16.05 9.82
CA PRO A 207 3.37 15.05 9.54
C PRO A 207 3.94 14.35 10.79
N LYS A 208 3.83 14.97 11.96
CA LYS A 208 4.39 14.50 13.24
C LYS A 208 3.31 14.03 14.22
N THR A 209 2.03 14.13 13.88
CA THR A 209 0.93 13.78 14.80
C THR A 209 -0.09 12.87 14.11
N ILE A 210 -0.28 11.69 14.67
CA ILE A 210 -1.32 10.74 14.26
C ILE A 210 -2.36 10.64 15.37
N VAL A 211 -3.63 10.57 15.00
CA VAL A 211 -4.71 10.08 15.87
C VAL A 211 -5.15 8.71 15.36
N GLY A 212 -5.39 7.76 16.26
CA GLY A 212 -5.81 6.43 15.87
C GLY A 212 -6.47 5.67 17.01
N VAL A 213 -7.30 4.69 16.66
CA VAL A 213 -8.06 3.89 17.62
C VAL A 213 -7.46 2.49 17.70
N SER A 214 -7.01 2.10 18.89
CA SER A 214 -6.40 0.78 19.10
C SER A 214 -6.69 0.22 20.49
N ARG A 215 -6.45 -1.08 20.66
CA ARG A 215 -6.56 -1.81 21.93
C ARG A 215 -5.16 -2.17 22.43
N PRO A 216 -4.73 -1.66 23.60
CA PRO A 216 -3.33 -1.73 24.05
C PRO A 216 -2.93 -3.06 24.70
N SER A 217 -3.84 -4.03 24.88
CA SER A 217 -3.50 -5.39 25.31
C SER A 217 -4.67 -6.35 25.19
N LYS A 218 -4.40 -7.66 25.29
CA LYS A 218 -5.43 -8.72 25.38
C LYS A 218 -6.36 -8.56 26.59
N LYS A 219 -5.87 -7.96 27.68
CA LYS A 219 -6.63 -7.77 28.93
C LYS A 219 -7.56 -6.56 28.88
N SER A 220 -7.27 -5.60 28.00
CA SER A 220 -8.16 -4.47 27.77
C SER A 220 -9.31 -4.92 26.89
N ALA A 221 -10.55 -4.67 27.30
CA ALA A 221 -11.72 -4.89 26.47
C ALA A 221 -12.10 -3.66 25.63
N ALA A 222 -11.55 -2.48 25.96
CA ALA A 222 -11.94 -1.22 25.33
C ALA A 222 -10.94 -0.77 24.25
N LEU A 223 -11.49 -0.29 23.15
CA LEU A 223 -10.78 0.54 22.17
C LEU A 223 -10.47 1.92 22.79
N GLN A 224 -9.30 2.46 22.49
CA GLN A 224 -8.84 3.75 22.99
C GLN A 224 -8.48 4.67 21.82
N LEU A 225 -8.90 5.93 21.89
CA LEU A 225 -8.41 6.98 21.00
C LEU A 225 -7.05 7.45 21.49
N ASN A 226 -6.02 7.30 20.65
CA ASN A 226 -4.65 7.65 20.96
C ASN A 226 -4.21 8.84 20.12
N LYS A 227 -3.59 9.84 20.75
CA LYS A 227 -2.76 10.84 20.07
C LYS A 227 -1.31 10.37 20.10
N ILE A 228 -0.67 10.29 18.95
CA ILE A 228 0.64 9.69 18.77
C ILE A 228 1.58 10.73 18.18
N ALA A 229 2.64 11.06 18.90
CA ALA A 229 3.70 11.93 18.42
C ALA A 229 4.76 11.12 17.68
N VAL A 230 4.89 11.34 16.39
CA VAL A 230 5.91 10.75 15.53
C VAL A 230 7.19 11.57 15.65
N LYS A 231 8.24 10.93 16.14
CA LYS A 231 9.60 11.51 16.19
C LYS A 231 10.33 11.31 14.88
#